data_AF-A0A8S9KV01-F1
#
_entry.id   AF-A0A8S9KV01-F1
#
_cell.length_a   1.000
_cell.length_b   1.000
_cell.length_c   1.000
_cell.angle_alpha   90.00
_cell.angle_beta   90.00
_cell.angle_gamma   90.00
#
_symmetry.space_group_name_H-M   'P 1'
#
loop_
_entity.id
_entity.type
_entity.pdbx_description
1 polymer ?
#
loop_
_entity_poly.entity_id
_entity_poly.type
_entity_poly.pdbx_seq_one_letter_code
_entity_poly.pdbx_strand_id
1 'polypeptide(L)'
;MSCLSFTLELVDLQDYDYSLDMWSLGYKSQIKVDFLEEVFRRRAWIARKLFGFLVEKSLNPKVEFCRVLEVLQLISEGLRSLVTVSKESRRKMKSHMGKLSCLVKELVGNVPEKQARRAKVRKVCGRVFRMVSSLKLTKSFLKGLGQDGQRDCETALVICF
;
A
#
# COMPACT_ATOMS: atom_id res chain seq x y z
N MET A 1 30.49 4.48 -4.56
CA MET A 1 30.01 4.48 -5.95
C MET A 1 28.55 4.06 -5.95
N SER A 2 27.53 4.81 -6.35
CA SER A 2 27.27 6.25 -6.42
C SER A 2 25.75 6.33 -6.57
N CYS A 3 25.02 6.94 -5.63
CA CYS A 3 23.55 7.09 -5.70
C CYS A 3 23.08 7.78 -7.00
N LEU A 4 23.98 8.49 -7.68
CA LEU A 4 23.73 9.17 -8.94
C LEU A 4 23.46 8.21 -10.11
N SER A 5 24.04 7.00 -10.11
CA SER A 5 23.85 6.03 -11.21
C SER A 5 22.41 5.51 -11.27
N PHE A 6 21.81 5.20 -10.11
CA PHE A 6 20.41 4.77 -10.01
C PHE A 6 19.42 5.91 -10.35
N THR A 7 19.89 7.15 -10.22
CA THR A 7 19.07 8.35 -10.47
C THR A 7 18.94 8.62 -11.97
N LEU A 8 20.00 8.35 -12.74
CA LEU A 8 20.08 8.54 -14.20
C LEU A 8 19.44 7.37 -14.98
N GLU A 9 19.62 6.11 -14.57
CA GLU A 9 18.94 4.98 -15.23
C GLU A 9 17.41 5.03 -15.08
N LEU A 10 16.89 5.71 -14.05
CA LEU A 10 15.45 5.89 -13.87
C LEU A 10 14.84 7.00 -14.74
N VAL A 11 15.63 7.81 -15.44
CA VAL A 11 15.14 8.96 -16.23
C VAL A 11 14.89 8.59 -17.70
N ASP A 12 15.59 7.61 -18.27
CA ASP A 12 15.45 7.21 -19.69
C ASP A 12 14.42 6.09 -19.96
N LEU A 13 13.81 5.51 -18.92
CA LEU A 13 12.92 4.34 -19.04
C LEU A 13 11.45 4.75 -19.25
N GLN A 14 11.16 5.56 -20.26
CA GLN A 14 9.81 6.09 -20.49
C GLN A 14 8.78 5.03 -20.98
N ASP A 15 9.19 3.78 -21.23
CA ASP A 15 8.35 2.77 -21.92
C ASP A 15 8.38 1.33 -21.37
N TYR A 16 8.98 1.07 -20.19
CA TYR A 16 9.13 -0.31 -19.67
C TYR A 16 8.24 -0.63 -18.46
N ASP A 17 7.87 -1.91 -18.35
CA ASP A 17 7.01 -2.54 -17.34
C ASP A 17 7.64 -2.53 -15.92
N TYR A 18 7.81 -1.33 -15.35
CA TYR A 18 8.34 -1.10 -13.99
C TYR A 18 7.58 -1.83 -12.89
N SER A 19 6.30 -2.15 -13.12
CA SER A 19 5.45 -2.79 -12.13
C SER A 19 5.91 -4.22 -11.87
N LEU A 20 6.13 -4.99 -12.94
CA LEU A 20 6.60 -6.36 -12.82
C LEU A 20 8.03 -6.39 -12.30
N ASP A 21 8.92 -5.50 -12.76
CA ASP A 21 10.31 -5.47 -12.29
C ASP A 21 10.46 -4.95 -10.87
N MET A 22 9.72 -3.93 -10.43
CA MET A 22 9.80 -3.49 -9.02
C MET A 22 9.19 -4.54 -8.08
N TRP A 23 8.14 -5.25 -8.51
CA TRP A 23 7.62 -6.42 -7.79
C TRP A 23 8.62 -7.57 -7.80
N SER A 24 9.20 -7.92 -8.94
CA SER A 24 10.19 -9.00 -9.09
C SER A 24 11.49 -8.67 -8.37
N LEU A 25 11.91 -7.40 -8.34
CA LEU A 25 12.99 -6.90 -7.51
C LEU A 25 12.61 -6.99 -6.02
N GLY A 26 11.42 -6.57 -5.57
CA GLY A 26 11.03 -6.79 -4.17
C GLY A 26 10.90 -8.28 -3.78
N TYR A 27 10.52 -9.13 -4.74
CA TYR A 27 10.25 -10.56 -4.56
C TYR A 27 11.52 -11.42 -4.64
N LYS A 28 12.48 -11.06 -5.50
CA LYS A 28 13.76 -11.79 -5.72
C LYS A 28 14.99 -11.06 -5.21
N SER A 29 15.00 -9.73 -5.14
CA SER A 29 16.12 -8.94 -4.64
C SER A 29 15.92 -8.61 -3.17
N GLN A 30 17.01 -8.59 -2.40
CA GLN A 30 17.03 -8.27 -0.97
C GLN A 30 16.78 -6.78 -0.68
N ILE A 31 16.12 -6.04 -1.59
CA ILE A 31 15.83 -4.62 -1.40
C ILE A 31 14.86 -4.46 -0.23
N LYS A 32 15.29 -3.70 0.77
CA LYS A 32 14.50 -3.42 1.96
C LYS A 32 13.30 -2.54 1.61
N VAL A 33 12.13 -2.88 2.15
CA VAL A 33 10.89 -2.09 1.96
C VAL A 33 11.08 -0.61 2.34
N ASP A 34 11.90 -0.33 3.37
CA ASP A 34 12.16 1.04 3.83
C ASP A 34 12.89 1.89 2.77
N PHE A 35 13.71 1.27 1.92
CA PHE A 35 14.34 1.95 0.79
C PHE A 35 13.31 2.34 -0.27
N LEU A 36 12.42 1.41 -0.63
CA LEU A 36 11.32 1.67 -1.56
C LEU A 36 10.35 2.73 -1.01
N GLU A 37 10.07 2.71 0.30
CA GLU A 37 9.27 3.75 0.97
C GLU A 37 9.90 5.14 0.78
N GLU A 38 11.22 5.24 0.96
CA GLU A 38 11.94 6.51 0.77
C GLU A 38 11.96 6.97 -0.69
N VAL A 39 12.11 6.05 -1.65
CA VAL A 39 11.98 6.37 -3.09
C VAL A 39 10.58 6.91 -3.39
N PHE A 40 9.53 6.27 -2.87
CA PHE A 40 8.15 6.71 -3.06
C PHE A 40 7.89 8.09 -2.45
N ARG A 41 8.49 8.35 -1.29
CA ARG A 41 8.41 9.64 -0.60
C ARG A 41 9.07 10.76 -1.41
N ARG A 42 10.25 10.51 -1.97
CA ARG A 42 10.99 11.49 -2.80
C ARG A 42 10.39 11.66 -4.18
N ARG A 43 9.86 10.58 -4.76
CA ARG A 43 9.30 10.53 -6.12
C ARG A 43 7.84 10.08 -6.07
N ALA A 44 7.00 10.96 -5.52
CA ALA A 44 5.57 10.72 -5.32
C ALA A 44 4.81 10.24 -6.57
N TRP A 45 5.25 10.62 -7.78
CA TRP A 45 4.64 10.17 -9.03
C TRP A 45 4.81 8.66 -9.29
N ILE A 46 5.91 8.05 -8.84
CA ILE A 46 6.15 6.61 -8.93
C ILE A 46 5.13 5.88 -8.06
N ALA A 47 4.97 6.32 -6.81
CA ALA A 47 4.02 5.75 -5.87
C ALA A 47 2.58 5.76 -6.42
N ARG A 48 2.19 6.84 -7.11
CA ARG A 48 0.88 6.94 -7.79
C ARG A 48 0.73 5.96 -8.94
N LYS A 49 1.75 5.85 -9.80
CA LYS A 49 1.74 4.95 -10.96
C LYS A 49 1.63 3.50 -10.51
N LEU A 50 2.29 3.13 -9.41
CA LEU A 50 2.35 1.77 -8.90
C LEU A 50 1.22 1.39 -7.94
N PHE A 51 0.46 2.37 -7.41
CA PHE A 51 -0.56 2.13 -6.39
C PHE A 51 -1.55 1.02 -6.77
N GLY A 52 -2.18 1.13 -7.94
CA GLY A 52 -3.20 0.17 -8.38
C GLY A 52 -2.61 -1.23 -8.55
N PHE A 53 -1.41 -1.31 -9.14
CA PHE A 53 -0.70 -2.57 -9.33
C PHE A 53 -0.31 -3.24 -8.01
N LEU A 54 0.20 -2.46 -7.04
CA LEU A 54 0.57 -2.98 -5.72
C LEU A 54 -0.65 -3.57 -5.00
N VAL A 55 -1.78 -2.86 -5.02
CA VAL A 55 -3.06 -3.34 -4.45
C VAL A 55 -3.50 -4.65 -5.10
N GLU A 56 -3.41 -4.74 -6.43
CA GLU A 56 -3.82 -5.94 -7.16
C GLU A 56 -2.92 -7.15 -6.90
N LYS A 57 -1.61 -6.95 -6.85
CA LYS A 57 -0.66 -8.05 -6.60
C LYS A 57 -0.73 -8.56 -5.17
N SER A 58 -1.01 -7.70 -4.18
CA SER A 58 -1.15 -8.12 -2.80
C SER A 58 -2.37 -9.00 -2.51
N LEU A 59 -3.38 -9.01 -3.40
CA LEU A 59 -4.55 -9.88 -3.28
C LEU A 59 -4.28 -11.32 -3.78
N ASN A 60 -3.09 -11.59 -4.31
CA ASN A 60 -2.74 -12.93 -4.74
C ASN A 60 -2.45 -13.81 -3.50
N PRO A 61 -3.22 -14.90 -3.29
CA PRO A 61 -3.06 -15.75 -2.10
C PRO A 61 -1.70 -16.48 -2.05
N LYS A 62 -0.96 -16.52 -3.16
CA LYS A 62 0.41 -17.06 -3.21
C LYS A 62 1.46 -16.13 -2.60
N VAL A 63 1.09 -14.90 -2.24
CA VAL A 63 2.00 -13.92 -1.67
C VAL A 63 2.08 -14.10 -0.16
N GLU A 64 3.29 -14.27 0.34
CA GLU A 64 3.55 -14.39 1.78
C GLU A 64 2.97 -13.23 2.59
N PHE A 65 2.34 -13.52 3.72
CA PHE A 65 1.71 -12.52 4.60
C PHE A 65 2.65 -11.36 4.96
N CYS A 66 3.92 -11.66 5.22
CA CYS A 66 4.91 -10.63 5.54
C CYS A 66 5.14 -9.65 4.37
N ARG A 67 5.02 -10.13 3.13
CA ARG A 67 5.15 -9.32 1.92
C ARG A 67 3.91 -8.45 1.70
N VAL A 68 2.72 -8.98 1.97
CA VAL A 68 1.47 -8.19 1.95
C VAL A 68 1.58 -6.97 2.89
N LEU A 69 2.17 -7.15 4.09
CA LEU A 69 2.43 -6.04 5.01
C LEU A 69 3.43 -5.00 4.47
N GLU A 70 4.51 -5.45 3.82
CA GLU A 70 5.49 -4.55 3.18
C GLU A 70 4.85 -3.75 2.05
N VAL A 71 4.03 -4.41 1.21
CA VAL A 71 3.29 -3.77 0.13
C VAL A 71 2.29 -2.75 0.68
N LEU A 72 1.61 -3.06 1.77
CA LEU A 72 0.66 -2.13 2.40
C LEU A 72 1.35 -0.88 2.99
N GLN A 73 2.61 -1.01 3.43
CA GLN A 73 3.46 0.12 3.81
C GLN A 73 3.75 1.04 2.60
N LEU A 74 4.03 0.48 1.42
CA LEU A 74 4.22 1.25 0.18
C LEU A 74 2.92 1.86 -0.34
N ILE A 75 1.80 1.15 -0.27
CA ILE A 75 0.46 1.64 -0.60
C ILE A 75 0.12 2.89 0.23
N SER A 76 0.53 2.92 1.51
CA SER A 76 0.34 4.09 2.38
C SER A 76 1.07 5.34 1.88
N GLU A 77 2.25 5.18 1.28
CA GLU A 77 2.96 6.29 0.61
C GLU A 77 2.25 6.72 -0.68
N GLY A 78 1.73 5.75 -1.44
CA GLY A 78 0.85 6.01 -2.58
C GLY A 78 -0.36 6.85 -2.18
N LEU A 79 -1.03 6.52 -1.07
CA LEU A 79 -2.12 7.34 -0.52
C LEU A 79 -1.63 8.74 -0.14
N ARG A 80 -0.51 8.88 0.57
CA ARG A 80 0.02 10.20 0.96
C ARG A 80 0.26 11.11 -0.25
N SER A 81 0.74 10.55 -1.35
CA SER A 81 1.00 11.29 -2.59
C SER A 81 -0.24 11.92 -3.25
N LEU A 82 -1.46 11.64 -2.74
CA LEU A 82 -2.74 12.12 -3.26
C LEU A 82 -3.18 13.49 -2.71
N VAL A 83 -2.52 14.04 -1.70
CA VAL A 83 -2.96 15.27 -1.04
C VAL A 83 -3.05 16.44 -2.03
N THR A 84 -2.20 16.46 -3.07
CA THR A 84 -2.03 17.60 -3.99
C THR A 84 -2.34 17.31 -5.47
N VAL A 85 -2.98 16.19 -5.81
CA VAL A 85 -3.12 15.77 -7.22
C VAL A 85 -4.46 16.07 -7.88
N SER A 86 -4.43 16.02 -9.22
CA SER A 86 -5.57 16.25 -10.10
C SER A 86 -6.77 15.35 -9.78
N LYS A 87 -7.95 15.81 -10.17
CA LYS A 87 -9.23 15.12 -9.98
C LYS A 87 -9.25 13.73 -10.65
N GLU A 88 -8.55 13.56 -11.78
CA GLU A 88 -8.47 12.30 -12.51
C GLU A 88 -7.64 11.25 -11.77
N SER A 89 -6.43 11.61 -11.31
CA SER A 89 -5.59 10.70 -10.52
C SER A 89 -6.30 10.24 -9.25
N ARG A 90 -7.05 11.15 -8.61
CA ARG A 90 -7.89 10.82 -7.46
C ARG A 90 -9.01 9.84 -7.80
N ARG A 91 -9.63 9.94 -8.98
CA ARG A 91 -10.66 8.99 -9.46
C ARG A 91 -10.07 7.60 -9.72
N LYS A 92 -8.93 7.52 -10.40
CA LYS A 92 -8.23 6.25 -10.66
C LYS A 92 -7.85 5.56 -9.34
N MET A 93 -7.34 6.26 -8.34
CA MET A 93 -7.04 5.63 -7.05
C MET A 93 -8.30 5.25 -6.26
N LYS A 94 -9.40 6.00 -6.40
CA LYS A 94 -10.70 5.65 -5.80
C LYS A 94 -11.24 4.31 -6.31
N SER A 95 -11.02 3.94 -7.57
CA SER A 95 -11.52 2.65 -8.11
C SER A 95 -10.84 1.45 -7.44
N HIS A 96 -9.61 1.62 -6.93
CA HIS A 96 -8.90 0.58 -6.19
C HIS A 96 -9.26 0.51 -4.70
N MET A 97 -10.11 1.42 -4.18
CA MET A 97 -10.47 1.43 -2.75
C MET A 97 -11.17 0.16 -2.29
N GLY A 98 -12.04 -0.44 -3.11
CA GLY A 98 -12.69 -1.70 -2.75
C GLY A 98 -11.66 -2.82 -2.56
N LYS A 99 -10.68 -2.91 -3.47
CA LYS A 99 -9.58 -3.89 -3.38
C LYS A 99 -8.70 -3.63 -2.15
N LEU A 100 -8.42 -2.37 -1.84
CA LEU A 100 -7.68 -2.00 -0.62
C LEU A 100 -8.44 -2.39 0.64
N SER A 101 -9.77 -2.23 0.67
CA SER A 101 -10.59 -2.69 1.78
C SER A 101 -10.52 -4.20 1.94
N CYS A 102 -10.59 -4.97 0.85
CA CYS A 102 -10.43 -6.42 0.90
C CYS A 102 -9.08 -6.83 1.50
N LEU A 103 -7.98 -6.19 1.09
CA LEU A 103 -6.65 -6.45 1.65
C LEU A 103 -6.58 -6.23 3.16
N VAL A 104 -7.14 -5.11 3.63
CA VAL A 104 -7.15 -4.80 5.07
C VAL A 104 -8.01 -5.81 5.82
N LYS A 105 -9.17 -6.20 5.24
CA LYS A 105 -10.02 -7.24 5.80
C LYS A 105 -9.29 -8.57 5.92
N GLU A 106 -8.59 -9.02 4.88
CA GLU A 106 -7.83 -10.27 4.89
C GLU A 106 -6.68 -10.25 5.91
N LEU A 107 -5.96 -9.12 6.02
CA LEU A 107 -4.88 -8.96 7.00
C LEU A 107 -5.38 -9.00 8.44
N VAL A 108 -6.56 -8.44 8.69
CA VAL A 108 -7.17 -8.39 10.02
C VAL A 108 -7.88 -9.70 10.37
N GLY A 109 -8.49 -10.38 9.40
CA GLY A 109 -9.08 -11.70 9.61
C GLY A 109 -8.03 -12.79 9.85
N ASN A 110 -6.82 -12.63 9.31
CA ASN A 110 -5.70 -13.56 9.46
C ASN A 110 -4.60 -12.99 10.38
N VAL A 111 -4.99 -12.35 11.49
CA VAL A 111 -4.02 -11.73 12.40
C VAL A 111 -3.06 -12.80 12.96
N PRO A 112 -1.74 -12.61 12.84
CA PRO A 112 -0.75 -13.60 13.26
C PRO A 112 -0.69 -13.78 14.78
N GLU A 113 -0.43 -15.00 15.24
CA GLU A 113 -0.32 -15.35 16.67
C GLU A 113 0.84 -14.66 17.39
N LYS A 114 1.88 -14.26 16.66
CA LYS A 114 3.06 -13.59 17.24
C LYS A 114 2.75 -12.11 17.50
N GLN A 115 2.89 -11.68 18.75
CA GLN A 115 2.62 -10.29 19.19
C GLN A 115 3.33 -9.22 18.35
N ALA A 116 4.60 -9.44 18.00
CA ALA A 116 5.37 -8.50 17.17
C ALA A 116 4.73 -8.30 15.77
N ARG A 117 4.20 -9.38 15.17
CA ARG A 117 3.51 -9.30 13.88
C ARG A 117 2.15 -8.60 14.04
N ARG A 118 1.39 -8.86 15.11
CA ARG A 118 0.16 -8.11 15.42
C ARG A 118 0.40 -6.61 15.55
N ALA A 119 1.46 -6.21 16.26
CA ALA A 119 1.84 -4.81 16.39
C ALA A 119 2.16 -4.18 15.02
N LYS A 120 2.83 -4.93 14.12
CA LYS A 120 3.10 -4.48 12.75
C LYS A 120 1.82 -4.31 11.93
N VAL A 121 0.89 -5.27 11.99
CA VAL A 121 -0.45 -5.16 11.35
C VAL A 121 -1.16 -3.89 11.85
N ARG A 122 -1.25 -3.71 13.17
CA ARG A 122 -1.87 -2.52 13.78
C ARG A 122 -1.27 -1.22 13.28
N LYS A 123 0.07 -1.13 13.26
CA LYS A 123 0.80 0.06 12.80
C LYS A 123 0.51 0.38 11.33
N VAL A 124 0.57 -0.63 10.45
CA VAL A 124 0.39 -0.42 9.01
C VAL A 124 -1.07 -0.11 8.68
N CYS A 125 -2.02 -0.90 9.18
CA CYS A 125 -3.45 -0.64 8.98
C CYS A 125 -3.86 0.72 9.55
N GLY A 126 -3.41 1.08 10.76
CA GLY A 126 -3.67 2.39 11.35
C GLY A 126 -3.13 3.56 10.50
N ARG A 127 -1.98 3.37 9.84
CA ARG A 127 -1.44 4.35 8.87
C ARG A 127 -2.35 4.49 7.65
N VAL A 128 -2.81 3.37 7.07
CA VAL A 128 -3.75 3.37 5.94
C VAL A 128 -5.04 4.12 6.31
N PHE A 129 -5.65 3.80 7.46
CA PHE A 129 -6.86 4.48 7.93
C PHE A 129 -6.66 5.98 8.07
N ARG A 130 -5.57 6.42 8.70
CA ARG A 130 -5.24 7.84 8.84
C ARG A 130 -5.15 8.54 7.48
N MET A 131 -4.51 7.90 6.50
CA MET A 131 -4.38 8.46 5.16
C MET A 131 -5.72 8.50 4.42
N VAL A 132 -6.49 7.41 4.43
CA VAL A 132 -7.84 7.33 3.85
C VAL A 132 -8.75 8.43 4.43
N SER A 133 -8.70 8.64 5.74
CA SER A 133 -9.47 9.70 6.42
C SER A 133 -9.01 11.10 6.00
N SER A 134 -7.70 11.36 5.95
CA SER A 134 -7.16 12.65 5.49
C SER A 134 -7.57 12.99 4.05
N LEU A 135 -7.77 11.96 3.22
CA LEU A 135 -8.17 12.11 1.82
C LEU A 135 -9.69 12.16 1.62
N LYS A 136 -10.48 12.10 2.70
CA LYS A 136 -11.95 12.02 2.68
C LYS A 136 -12.45 10.81 1.88
N LEU A 137 -11.76 9.68 1.99
CA LEU A 137 -12.07 8.41 1.31
C LEU A 137 -12.72 7.37 2.24
N THR A 138 -12.90 7.70 3.52
CA THR A 138 -13.44 6.79 4.55
C THR A 138 -14.73 6.12 4.13
N LYS A 139 -15.71 6.87 3.59
CA LYS A 139 -17.00 6.29 3.15
C LYS A 139 -16.84 5.17 2.11
N SER A 140 -16.02 5.38 1.07
CA SER A 140 -15.78 4.35 0.06
C SER A 140 -15.00 3.16 0.63
N PHE A 141 -14.09 3.43 1.55
CA PHE A 141 -13.26 2.40 2.17
C PHE A 141 -14.07 1.51 3.12
N LEU A 142 -14.88 2.10 4.01
CA LEU A 142 -15.77 1.38 4.93
C LEU A 142 -16.85 0.57 4.19
N LYS A 143 -17.37 1.11 3.08
CA LYS A 143 -18.29 0.36 2.21
C LYS A 143 -17.64 -0.93 1.68
N GLY A 144 -16.37 -0.89 1.32
CA GLY A 144 -15.64 -2.07 0.85
C GLY A 144 -15.32 -3.08 1.96
N LEU A 145 -15.17 -2.64 3.21
CA LEU A 145 -14.96 -3.54 4.34
C LEU A 145 -16.21 -4.35 4.69
N GLY A 146 -17.40 -3.75 4.51
CA GLY A 146 -18.66 -4.29 5.02
C GLY A 146 -18.73 -4.20 6.56
N GLN A 147 -19.87 -4.56 7.14
CA GLN A 147 -20.08 -4.48 8.60
C GLN A 147 -19.14 -5.43 9.37
N ASP A 148 -18.96 -6.66 8.89
CA ASP A 148 -18.09 -7.63 9.53
C ASP A 148 -16.63 -7.17 9.50
N GLY A 149 -16.15 -6.72 8.34
CA GLY A 149 -14.77 -6.23 8.20
C GLY A 149 -14.52 -4.97 9.02
N GLN A 150 -15.54 -4.14 9.24
CA GLN A 150 -15.45 -3.02 10.18
C GLN A 150 -15.29 -3.53 11.61
N ARG A 151 -16.18 -4.41 12.10
CA ARG A 151 -16.10 -4.97 13.45
C ARG A 151 -14.75 -5.66 13.73
N ASP A 152 -14.25 -6.42 12.76
CA ASP A 152 -12.95 -7.09 12.87
C ASP A 152 -11.82 -6.08 12.99
N CYS A 153 -11.86 -5.00 12.19
CA CYS A 153 -10.88 -3.92 12.28
C CYS A 153 -10.96 -3.16 13.61
N GLU A 154 -12.16 -2.87 14.11
CA GLU A 154 -12.34 -2.19 15.40
C GLU A 154 -11.73 -3.04 16.53
N THR A 155 -12.00 -4.35 16.51
CA THR A 155 -11.51 -5.31 17.50
C THR A 155 -9.98 -5.47 17.43
N ALA A 156 -9.44 -5.70 16.23
CA ALA A 156 -8.02 -6.03 16.08
C ALA A 156 -7.08 -4.82 16.14
N LEU A 157 -7.57 -3.65 15.69
CA LEU A 157 -6.79 -2.41 15.61
C LEU A 157 -7.06 -1.47 16.78
N VAL A 158 -8.12 -1.73 17.57
CA VAL A 158 -8.57 -0.87 18.68
C VAL A 158 -8.84 0.55 18.18
N ILE A 159 -9.65 0.64 17.14
CA ILE A 159 -10.08 1.90 16.51
C ILE A 159 -11.60 1.94 16.41
N CYS A 160 -12.19 3.12 16.32
CA CYS A 160 -13.60 3.32 15.98
C CYS A 160 -13.68 4.16 14.69
N PHE A 161 -14.64 3.85 13.83
CA PHE A 161 -14.79 4.47 12.50
C PHE A 161 -15.62 5.74 12.44
#